data_AF-A0A834LSS0-F1
#
_entry.id   AF-A0A834LSS0-F1
#
_cell.length_a   1.000
_cell.length_b   1.000
_cell.length_c   1.000
_cell.angle_alpha   90.00
_cell.angle_beta   90.00
_cell.angle_gamma   90.00
#
_symmetry.space_group_name_H-M   'P 1'
#
loop_
_entity.id
_entity.type
_entity.pdbx_description
1 polymer ?
#
loop_
_entity_poly.entity_id
_entity_poly.type
_entity_poly.pdbx_seq_one_letter_code
_entity_poly.pdbx_strand_id
1 'polypeptide(L)'
;MKNAASKSINPCDSRAVANFYATQLQLCCPHGPTSYPHARRIHAHMTTSGFKPRGHILNRLIDVYCKSSHLVSSHQLFDKIPLPDIIARTKMLAA
;
A
#
# COMPACT_ATOMS: atom_id res chain seq x y z
N MET A 1 -5.53 30.94 3.81
CA MET A 1 -5.24 31.03 2.35
C MET A 1 -4.02 30.16 2.04
N LYS A 2 -4.27 29.06 1.31
CA LYS A 2 -3.41 28.33 0.36
C LYS A 2 -1.88 28.43 0.54
N ASN A 3 -1.25 27.36 1.04
CA ASN A 3 -0.07 26.75 0.40
C ASN A 3 0.41 25.51 1.15
N ALA A 4 -0.18 24.34 0.85
CA ALA A 4 0.59 23.11 0.86
C ALA A 4 0.88 22.85 -0.61
N ALA A 5 2.04 23.32 -1.07
CA ALA A 5 2.56 22.98 -2.38
C ALA A 5 2.49 21.46 -2.48
N SER A 6 1.58 20.98 -3.33
CA SER A 6 1.51 19.59 -3.73
C SER A 6 2.84 19.34 -4.42
N LYS A 7 3.82 18.79 -3.68
CA LYS A 7 5.14 18.49 -4.21
C LYS A 7 4.90 17.45 -5.30
N SER A 8 4.76 17.92 -6.53
CA SER A 8 4.48 17.10 -7.69
C SER A 8 5.71 16.25 -7.90
N ILE A 9 5.66 15.01 -7.43
CA ILE A 9 6.68 14.00 -7.70
C ILE A 9 6.81 13.95 -9.23
N ASN A 10 8.03 14.18 -9.75
CA ASN A 10 8.24 14.11 -11.20
C ASN A 10 7.75 12.76 -11.73
N PRO A 11 7.19 12.68 -12.95
CA PRO A 11 6.67 11.42 -13.49
C PRO A 11 7.73 10.30 -13.52
N CYS A 12 9.01 10.64 -13.74
CA CYS A 12 10.12 9.68 -13.72
C CYS A 12 10.46 9.21 -12.29
N ASP A 13 10.49 10.14 -11.33
CA ASP A 13 10.60 9.81 -9.90
C ASP A 13 9.44 8.93 -9.44
N SER A 14 8.22 9.15 -9.96
CA SER A 14 7.03 8.42 -9.53
C SER A 14 7.11 6.92 -9.79
N ARG A 15 7.71 6.51 -10.92
CA ARG A 15 7.90 5.09 -11.26
C ARG A 15 9.04 4.46 -10.45
N ALA A 16 10.16 5.17 -10.28
CA ALA A 16 11.27 4.69 -9.47
C ALA A 16 10.85 4.51 -8.00
N VAL A 17 10.11 5.49 -7.45
CA VAL A 17 9.56 5.44 -6.08
C VAL A 17 8.52 4.33 -5.95
N ALA A 18 7.64 4.14 -6.94
CA ALA A 18 6.71 3.01 -6.96
C ALA A 18 7.43 1.66 -6.95
N ASN A 19 8.46 1.49 -7.78
CA ASN A 19 9.27 0.27 -7.83
C ASN A 19 9.98 0.02 -6.50
N PHE A 20 10.58 1.05 -5.90
CA PHE A 20 11.21 0.96 -4.59
C PHE A 20 10.23 0.39 -3.55
N TYR A 21 9.04 0.96 -3.45
CA TYR A 21 8.03 0.46 -2.52
C TYR A 21 7.53 -0.95 -2.85
N ALA A 22 7.36 -1.27 -4.13
CA ALA A 22 6.96 -2.61 -4.55
C ALA A 22 8.00 -3.66 -4.12
N THR A 23 9.29 -3.38 -4.31
CA THR A 23 10.38 -4.25 -3.85
C THR A 23 10.39 -4.38 -2.33
N GLN A 24 10.25 -3.27 -1.58
CA GLN A 24 10.19 -3.34 -0.11
C GLN A 24 9.00 -4.18 0.39
N LEU A 25 7.83 -4.06 -0.23
CA LEU A 25 6.65 -4.86 0.11
C LEU A 25 6.73 -6.32 -0.36
N GLN A 26 7.55 -6.64 -1.37
CA GLN A 26 7.83 -8.02 -1.77
C GLN A 26 8.65 -8.75 -0.70
N LEU A 27 9.55 -8.05 -0.02
CA LEU A 27 10.37 -8.60 1.07
C LEU A 27 9.56 -8.91 2.33
N CYS A 28 8.32 -8.43 2.47
CA CYS A 28 7.42 -8.86 3.53
C CYS A 28 7.09 -10.36 3.35
N CYS A 29 7.56 -11.21 4.27
CA CYS A 29 7.16 -12.61 4.36
C CYS A 29 5.71 -12.72 4.86
N PRO A 30 4.72 -13.10 4.05
CA PRO A 30 3.30 -12.92 4.41
C PRO A 30 2.84 -13.67 5.67
N HIS A 31 3.61 -14.64 6.15
CA HIS A 31 3.35 -15.46 7.34
C HIS A 31 4.32 -15.17 8.50
N GLY A 32 5.19 -14.17 8.35
CA GLY A 32 6.16 -13.79 9.37
C GLY A 32 5.58 -12.74 10.34
N PRO A 33 5.89 -12.82 11.65
CA PRO A 33 5.40 -11.85 12.65
C PRO A 33 5.90 -10.41 12.40
N THR A 34 6.94 -10.24 11.59
CA THR A 34 7.57 -8.96 11.26
C THR A 34 6.93 -8.23 10.08
N SER A 35 6.03 -8.90 9.34
CA SER A 35 5.52 -8.35 8.08
C SER A 35 4.54 -7.20 8.25
N TYR A 36 3.70 -7.25 9.29
CA TYR A 36 2.81 -6.14 9.59
C TYR A 36 3.56 -4.86 10.02
N PRO A 37 4.45 -4.89 11.03
CA PRO A 37 5.22 -3.71 11.41
C PRO A 37 6.00 -3.09 10.24
N HIS A 38 6.57 -3.94 9.37
CA HIS A 38 7.30 -3.47 8.20
C HIS A 38 6.38 -2.81 7.16
N ALA A 39 5.28 -3.48 6.77
CA ALA A 39 4.31 -2.92 5.84
C ALA A 39 3.64 -1.65 6.38
N ARG A 40 3.40 -1.56 7.69
CA ARG A 40 2.89 -0.34 8.33
C ARG A 40 3.88 0.81 8.23
N ARG A 41 5.18 0.58 8.45
CA ARG A 41 6.21 1.62 8.29
C ARG A 41 6.30 2.11 6.85
N ILE A 42 6.26 1.18 5.88
CA ILE A 42 6.23 1.52 4.45
C ILE A 42 4.99 2.36 4.12
N HIS A 43 3.82 1.92 4.55
CA HIS A 43 2.55 2.61 4.30
C HIS A 43 2.51 4.02 4.95
N ALA A 44 3.06 4.16 6.15
CA ALA A 44 3.22 5.47 6.79
C ALA A 44 4.14 6.38 5.96
N HIS A 45 5.29 5.87 5.50
CA HIS A 45 6.22 6.64 4.67
C HIS A 45 5.61 7.06 3.32
N MET A 46 4.81 6.20 2.68
CA MET A 46 4.03 6.57 1.49
C MET A 46 3.11 7.75 1.79
N THR A 47 2.38 7.69 2.90
CA THR A 47 1.42 8.72 3.30
C THR A 47 2.13 10.06 3.57
N THR A 48 3.23 10.05 4.33
CA THR A 48 3.98 11.27 4.69
C THR A 48 4.76 11.85 3.51
N SER A 49 5.19 11.02 2.56
CA SER A 49 5.85 11.48 1.32
C SER A 49 4.88 12.02 0.27
N GLY A 50 3.56 11.88 0.50
CA GLY A 50 2.54 12.24 -0.49
C GLY A 50 2.39 11.23 -1.63
N PHE A 51 3.06 10.08 -1.54
CA PHE A 51 2.92 8.99 -2.50
C PHE A 51 1.55 8.32 -2.33
N LYS A 52 0.78 8.27 -3.42
CA LYS A 52 -0.53 7.62 -3.45
C LYS A 52 -0.39 6.22 -4.07
N PRO A 53 -0.38 5.13 -3.28
CA PRO A 53 -0.26 3.77 -3.83
C PRO A 53 -1.45 3.45 -4.72
N ARG A 54 -1.21 2.75 -5.83
CA ARG A 54 -2.22 2.32 -6.81
C ARG A 54 -1.88 0.92 -7.34
N GLY A 55 -2.90 0.23 -7.85
CA GLY A 55 -2.75 -1.08 -8.50
C GLY A 55 -2.02 -2.09 -7.60
N HIS A 56 -0.97 -2.72 -8.15
CA HIS A 56 -0.25 -3.82 -7.49
C HIS A 56 0.32 -3.48 -6.09
N ILE A 57 0.78 -2.25 -5.85
CA ILE A 57 1.31 -1.82 -4.54
C ILE A 57 0.21 -1.84 -3.50
N LEU A 58 -0.96 -1.29 -3.85
CA LEU A 58 -2.12 -1.26 -2.97
C LEU A 58 -2.67 -2.67 -2.72
N ASN A 59 -2.74 -3.50 -3.76
CA ASN A 59 -3.12 -4.90 -3.62
C ASN A 59 -2.14 -5.66 -2.72
N ARG A 60 -0.85 -5.34 -2.74
CA ARG A 60 0.15 -5.97 -1.87
C ARG A 60 0.02 -5.50 -0.42
N LEU A 61 -0.31 -4.22 -0.18
CA LEU A 61 -0.67 -3.76 1.15
C LEU A 61 -1.88 -4.54 1.67
N ILE A 62 -2.99 -4.59 0.94
CA ILE A 62 -4.18 -5.37 1.31
C ILE A 62 -3.80 -6.82 1.66
N ASP A 63 -3.02 -7.50 0.82
CA ASP A 63 -2.53 -8.87 1.06
C ASP A 63 -1.81 -9.04 2.41
N VAL A 64 -0.85 -8.14 2.71
CA VAL A 64 -0.05 -8.22 3.94
C VAL A 64 -0.90 -7.90 5.16
N TYR A 65 -1.82 -6.93 5.07
CA TYR A 65 -2.71 -6.59 6.19
C TYR A 65 -3.75 -7.68 6.46
N CYS A 66 -4.32 -8.29 5.41
CA CYS A 66 -5.19 -9.47 5.53
C CYS A 66 -4.47 -10.61 6.26
N LYS A 67 -3.31 -11.04 5.74
CA LYS A 67 -2.57 -12.19 6.27
C LYS A 67 -1.98 -11.98 7.66
N SER A 68 -1.86 -10.73 8.09
CA SER A 68 -1.44 -10.39 9.45
C SER A 68 -2.62 -10.25 10.44
N SER A 69 -3.83 -10.68 10.07
CA SER A 69 -5.07 -10.55 10.87
C SER A 69 -5.49 -9.10 11.17
N HIS A 70 -5.01 -8.12 10.40
CA HIS A 70 -5.36 -6.70 10.55
C HIS A 70 -6.45 -6.30 9.55
N LEU A 71 -7.60 -6.99 9.61
CA LEU A 71 -8.69 -6.87 8.65
C LEU A 71 -9.25 -5.44 8.53
N VAL A 72 -9.38 -4.71 9.64
CA VAL A 72 -9.89 -3.33 9.64
C VAL A 72 -9.06 -2.42 8.75
N SER A 73 -7.73 -2.50 8.85
CA SER A 73 -6.83 -1.71 8.02
C SER A 73 -6.86 -2.14 6.55
N SER A 74 -7.08 -3.44 6.30
CA SER A 74 -7.25 -3.96 4.95
C SER A 74 -8.54 -3.45 4.29
N HIS A 75 -9.67 -3.50 5.01
CA HIS A 75 -10.95 -2.94 4.57
C HIS A 75 -10.85 -1.44 4.28
N GLN A 76 -10.24 -0.66 5.18
CA GLN A 76 -10.04 0.77 4.96
C GLN A 76 -9.19 1.09 3.72
N LEU A 77 -8.25 0.21 3.35
CA LEU A 77 -7.49 0.35 2.11
C LEU A 77 -8.31 -0.04 0.89
N PHE A 78 -9.10 -1.10 0.99
CA PHE A 78 -9.99 -1.57 -0.06
C PHE A 78 -11.09 -0.55 -0.39
N ASP A 79 -11.71 0.06 0.63
CA ASP A 79 -12.76 1.07 0.48
C ASP A 79 -12.28 2.35 -0.21
N LYS A 80 -10.96 2.62 -0.17
CA LYS A 80 -10.34 3.74 -0.87
C LYS A 80 -10.13 3.46 -2.36
N ILE A 81 -10.42 2.26 -2.85
CA ILE A 81 -10.28 1.90 -4.26
C ILE A 81 -11.62 2.18 -4.96
N PRO A 82 -11.71 3.16 -5.87
CA PRO A 82 -12.97 3.48 -6.55
C PRO A 82 -13.50 2.32 -7.41
N LEU A 83 -12.58 1.54 -7.98
CA LEU A 83 -12.87 0.36 -8.79
C LEU A 83 -11.87 -0.75 -8.44
N PRO A 84 -12.14 -1.58 -7.42
CA PRO A 84 -11.23 -2.65 -7.03
C PRO A 84 -11.16 -3.73 -8.10
N ASP A 85 -9.94 -4.07 -8.51
CA ASP A 85 -9.69 -5.17 -9.43
C ASP A 85 -9.99 -6.54 -8.77
N ILE A 86 -10.00 -7.60 -9.58
CA ILE A 86 -10.29 -8.95 -9.10
C ILE A 86 -9.26 -9.42 -8.06
N ILE A 87 -8.01 -8.98 -8.14
CA ILE A 87 -6.95 -9.37 -7.20
C ILE A 87 -7.23 -8.78 -5.82
N ALA A 88 -7.60 -7.50 -5.74
CA ALA A 88 -7.98 -6.84 -4.49
C ALA A 88 -9.18 -7.53 -3.84
N ARG A 89 -10.21 -7.86 -4.65
CA ARG A 89 -11.42 -8.56 -4.17
C ARG A 89 -11.09 -9.95 -3.63
N THR A 90 -10.33 -10.75 -4.39
CA THR A 90 -9.93 -12.09 -3.97
C THR A 90 -9.12 -12.06 -2.67
N LYS A 91 -8.22 -11.08 -2.51
CA LYS A 91 -7.43 -10.92 -1.28
C LYS A 91 -8.26 -10.58 -0.05
N MET A 92 -9.32 -9.79 -0.21
CA MET A 92 -10.25 -9.50 0.88
C MET A 92 -11.08 -10.73 1.27
N LEU A 93 -11.47 -11.55 0.30
CA LEU A 93 -12.23 -12.78 0.54
C LEU A 93 -11.40 -13.91 1.14
N ALA A 94 -10.10 -13.96 0.84
CA ALA A 94 -9.17 -14.99 1.32
C ALA A 94 -8.46 -14.62 2.65
N ALA A 95 -8.87 -13.53 3.29
CA ALA A 95 -8.33 -13.02 4.55
C ALA A 95 -8.90 -13.78 5.75
#